data_AF-A0A1X7EBJ9-F1
#
_entry.id   AF-A0A1X7EBJ9-F1
#
_cell.length_a   1.000
_cell.length_b   1.000
_cell.length_c   1.000
_cell.angle_alpha   90.00
_cell.angle_beta   90.00
_cell.angle_gamma   90.00
#
_symmetry.space_group_name_H-M   'P 1'
#
loop_
_entity.id
_entity.type
_entity.pdbx_description
1 polymer ?
#
loop_
_entity_poly.entity_id
_entity_poly.type
_entity_poly.pdbx_seq_one_letter_code
_entity_poly.pdbx_strand_id
1 'polypeptide(L)'
;TSHPSTTLGNAPINRKPTTRTATGPNEGGGPFGHENMGEVIEVGSGVEKVRVGDRVVLPFNISCGFCKNCERGLTNYCLTTQPDPSTAGAAYGFADMGPYGGGQAELLRVPFCDHNALRLGEDAEEKENDYVMLSDIFPTGYHATEMAGVIPGDSVVIAGAGPVGLMAALSAMIKGAAKGGFNSSSQHRGRGGGYQRWEHDRWRPSVEHLPRPSVEFVLDRS
;
A
#
# COMPACT_ATOMS: atom_id res chain seq x y z
N THR A 1 -10.37 4.89 68.21
CA THR A 1 -11.47 5.06 67.22
C THR A 1 -10.89 4.85 65.84
N SER A 2 -11.64 4.11 65.04
CA SER A 2 -11.31 3.45 63.79
C SER A 2 -11.39 4.34 62.55
N HIS A 3 -10.72 3.87 61.48
CA HIS A 3 -11.05 4.00 60.05
C HIS A 3 -10.41 5.12 59.19
N PRO A 4 -10.21 4.83 57.87
CA PRO A 4 -8.98 5.10 57.11
C PRO A 4 -9.24 5.93 55.82
N SER A 5 -8.21 6.13 54.98
CA SER A 5 -8.37 6.64 53.60
C SER A 5 -7.31 5.98 52.69
N THR A 6 -7.63 4.79 52.17
CA THR A 6 -7.88 4.47 50.75
C THR A 6 -6.73 4.76 49.78
N THR A 7 -5.95 3.69 49.54
CA THR A 7 -5.21 3.42 48.32
C THR A 7 -6.14 3.43 47.10
N LEU A 8 -5.87 4.30 46.12
CA LEU A 8 -6.50 4.24 44.80
C LEU A 8 -5.88 3.07 44.04
N GLY A 9 -6.65 1.98 43.94
CA GLY A 9 -6.30 0.80 43.18
C GLY A 9 -6.33 1.04 41.68
N ASN A 10 -5.44 0.32 40.98
CA ASN A 10 -5.49 0.10 39.55
C ASN A 10 -6.85 -0.49 39.15
N ALA A 11 -7.70 0.32 38.52
CA ALA A 11 -8.87 -0.17 37.82
C ALA A 11 -8.43 -0.64 36.42
N PRO A 12 -8.75 -1.89 36.01
CA PRO A 12 -8.50 -2.33 34.65
C PRO A 12 -9.41 -1.54 33.70
N ILE A 13 -8.81 -0.89 32.70
CA ILE A 13 -9.53 -0.20 31.62
C ILE A 13 -10.19 -1.27 30.75
N ASN A 14 -11.42 -1.64 31.11
CA ASN A 14 -12.28 -2.48 30.30
C ASN A 14 -12.91 -1.62 29.17
N ARG A 15 -12.13 -1.31 28.15
CA ARG A 15 -12.66 -0.84 26.86
C ARG A 15 -12.92 -2.08 26.01
N LYS A 16 -14.19 -2.48 25.88
CA LYS A 16 -14.59 -3.39 24.80
C LYS A 16 -14.20 -2.73 23.47
N PRO A 17 -13.40 -3.37 22.60
CA PRO A 17 -13.15 -2.84 21.27
C PRO A 17 -14.46 -2.96 20.48
N THR A 18 -15.11 -1.82 20.23
CA THR A 18 -16.18 -1.71 19.23
C THR A 18 -15.61 -1.44 17.83
N THR A 19 -14.29 -1.44 17.68
CA THR A 19 -13.58 -1.22 16.43
C THR A 19 -13.62 -2.49 15.58
N ARG A 20 -14.15 -2.40 14.36
CA ARG A 20 -14.13 -3.51 13.39
C ARG A 20 -12.67 -3.76 13.03
N THR A 21 -12.05 -4.77 13.63
CA THR A 21 -10.76 -5.29 13.19
C THR A 21 -10.93 -5.87 11.78
N ALA A 22 -10.02 -5.56 10.85
CA ALA A 22 -10.02 -6.10 9.49
C ALA A 22 -9.59 -7.59 9.46
N THR A 23 -10.34 -8.44 10.17
CA THR A 23 -10.10 -9.88 10.30
C THR A 23 -11.22 -10.64 9.61
N GLY A 24 -11.20 -10.69 8.26
CA GLY A 24 -12.18 -11.47 7.52
C GLY A 24 -11.99 -11.46 6.00
N PRO A 25 -12.33 -12.55 5.28
CA PRO A 25 -12.33 -12.59 3.82
C PRO A 25 -13.32 -11.58 3.21
N ASN A 26 -12.98 -11.01 2.05
CA ASN A 26 -13.84 -10.03 1.35
C ASN A 26 -15.14 -10.63 0.79
N GLU A 27 -15.27 -11.96 0.73
CA GLU A 27 -16.51 -12.63 0.32
C GLU A 27 -17.68 -12.40 1.30
N GLY A 28 -17.42 -11.86 2.50
CA GLY A 28 -18.42 -11.63 3.55
C GLY A 28 -18.61 -10.17 4.01
N GLY A 29 -18.06 -9.17 3.30
CA GLY A 29 -18.18 -7.75 3.69
C GLY A 29 -17.03 -7.22 4.57
N GLY A 30 -15.81 -7.70 4.33
CA GLY A 30 -14.59 -7.11 4.89
C GLY A 30 -14.34 -5.67 4.37
N PRO A 31 -13.53 -4.85 5.06
CA PRO A 31 -13.16 -3.52 4.58
C PRO A 31 -12.40 -3.59 3.26
N PHE A 32 -12.55 -2.57 2.41
CA PHE A 32 -11.80 -2.43 1.16
C PHE A 32 -10.44 -1.75 1.38
N GLY A 33 -9.64 -1.68 0.32
CA GLY A 33 -8.42 -0.86 0.26
C GLY A 33 -7.12 -1.63 0.53
N HIS A 34 -6.13 -1.38 -0.32
CA HIS A 34 -4.82 -2.04 -0.29
C HIS A 34 -3.64 -1.07 -0.38
N GLU A 35 -3.91 0.22 -0.32
CA GLU A 35 -2.91 1.28 -0.36
C GLU A 35 -2.66 1.78 1.07
N ASN A 36 -1.79 1.06 1.78
CA ASN A 36 -1.77 1.05 3.24
C ASN A 36 -0.47 1.67 3.80
N MET A 37 -0.61 2.70 4.63
CA MET A 37 0.48 3.33 5.39
C MET A 37 -0.03 3.79 6.77
N GLY A 38 0.80 3.68 7.81
CA GLY A 38 0.53 4.24 9.13
C GLY A 38 1.48 3.74 10.22
N GLU A 39 1.03 3.83 11.48
CA GLU A 39 1.85 3.51 12.65
C GLU A 39 1.59 2.08 13.17
N VAL A 40 2.66 1.43 13.61
CA VAL A 40 2.61 0.12 14.24
C VAL A 40 2.21 0.26 15.71
N ILE A 41 1.03 -0.24 16.07
CA ILE A 41 0.56 -0.16 17.47
C ILE A 41 0.77 -1.46 18.27
N GLU A 42 0.96 -2.59 17.58
CA GLU A 42 1.17 -3.91 18.19
C GLU A 42 2.04 -4.78 17.28
N VAL A 43 2.88 -5.64 17.88
CA VAL A 43 3.68 -6.64 17.17
C VAL A 43 3.58 -8.01 17.85
N GLY A 44 3.52 -9.06 17.04
CA GLY A 44 3.58 -10.44 17.53
C GLY A 44 4.98 -10.83 18.03
N SER A 45 5.06 -11.89 18.83
CA SER A 45 6.32 -12.36 19.46
C SER A 45 7.41 -12.83 18.48
N GLY A 46 7.04 -13.09 17.22
CA GLY A 46 7.96 -13.52 16.17
C GLY A 46 8.39 -12.40 15.21
N VAL A 47 8.12 -11.14 15.55
CA VAL A 47 8.52 -9.95 14.77
C VAL A 47 9.85 -9.44 15.32
N GLU A 48 10.81 -9.19 14.43
CA GLU A 48 12.18 -8.82 14.80
C GLU A 48 12.62 -7.46 14.23
N LYS A 49 12.12 -7.06 13.04
CA LYS A 49 12.61 -5.88 12.31
C LYS A 49 11.76 -4.64 12.53
N VAL A 50 10.49 -4.80 12.86
CA VAL A 50 9.52 -3.71 13.07
C VAL A 50 9.13 -3.63 14.54
N ARG A 51 8.87 -2.43 15.05
CA ARG A 51 8.55 -2.17 16.45
C ARG A 51 7.34 -1.25 16.58
N VAL A 52 6.69 -1.31 17.75
CA VAL A 52 5.64 -0.35 18.10
C VAL A 52 6.17 1.08 17.99
N GLY A 53 5.40 1.96 17.36
CA GLY A 53 5.75 3.35 17.05
C GLY A 53 6.47 3.56 15.71
N ASP A 54 6.91 2.49 15.02
CA ASP A 54 7.43 2.65 13.66
C ASP A 54 6.31 3.12 12.71
N ARG A 55 6.63 4.08 11.84
CA ARG A 55 5.79 4.43 10.68
C ARG A 55 6.18 3.50 9.53
N VAL A 56 5.20 2.85 8.91
CA VAL A 56 5.43 1.89 7.83
C VAL A 56 4.49 2.14 6.65
N VAL A 57 4.97 1.86 5.45
CA VAL A 57 4.14 1.65 4.26
C VAL A 57 4.17 0.17 3.88
N LEU A 58 3.06 -0.36 3.40
CA LEU A 58 2.91 -1.76 3.03
C LEU A 58 2.68 -1.87 1.53
N PRO A 59 3.34 -2.82 0.84
CA PRO A 59 2.93 -3.19 -0.51
C PRO A 59 1.50 -3.74 -0.47
N PHE A 60 0.75 -3.51 -1.53
CA PHE A 60 -0.62 -4.01 -1.67
C PHE A 60 -0.68 -5.54 -1.65
N ASN A 61 0.37 -6.20 -2.20
CA ASN A 61 0.50 -7.65 -2.22
C ASN A 61 0.99 -8.19 -0.88
N ILE A 62 0.43 -9.33 -0.48
CA ILE A 62 0.83 -10.04 0.73
C ILE A 62 1.71 -11.22 0.34
N SER A 63 2.91 -11.26 0.91
CA SER A 63 3.91 -12.27 0.57
C SER A 63 4.62 -12.81 1.81
N CYS A 64 5.04 -14.08 1.77
CA CYS A 64 5.56 -14.77 2.94
C CYS A 64 7.08 -14.63 3.13
N GLY A 65 7.81 -14.26 2.09
CA GLY A 65 9.26 -14.09 2.12
C GLY A 65 10.09 -15.37 2.04
N PHE A 66 9.47 -16.56 2.06
CA PHE A 66 10.22 -17.83 2.10
C PHE A 66 9.76 -18.88 1.07
N CYS A 67 8.64 -18.68 0.36
CA CYS A 67 8.27 -19.62 -0.70
C CYS A 67 9.15 -19.42 -1.94
N LYS A 68 9.20 -20.42 -2.82
CA LYS A 68 10.00 -20.40 -4.06
C LYS A 68 9.78 -19.14 -4.92
N ASN A 69 8.56 -18.59 -4.94
CA ASN A 69 8.29 -17.36 -5.68
C ASN A 69 8.83 -16.12 -4.96
N CYS A 70 8.65 -16.02 -3.64
CA CYS A 70 9.20 -14.93 -2.84
C CYS A 70 10.73 -14.90 -2.90
N GLU A 71 11.40 -16.05 -2.80
CA GLU A 71 12.86 -16.15 -2.91
C GLU A 71 13.39 -15.71 -4.29
N ARG A 72 12.56 -15.78 -5.33
CA ARG A 72 12.86 -15.32 -6.70
C ARG A 72 12.43 -13.87 -6.96
N GLY A 73 11.92 -13.16 -5.95
CA GLY A 73 11.40 -11.79 -6.09
C GLY A 73 10.01 -11.69 -6.72
N LEU A 74 9.31 -12.81 -6.93
CA LEU A 74 7.94 -12.85 -7.47
C LEU A 74 6.91 -12.76 -6.34
N THR A 75 6.99 -11.69 -5.55
CA THR A 75 6.17 -11.49 -4.33
C THR A 75 4.68 -11.37 -4.63
N ASN A 76 4.32 -10.84 -5.80
CA ASN A 76 2.94 -10.76 -6.30
C ASN A 76 2.29 -12.12 -6.58
N TYR A 77 3.07 -13.20 -6.68
CA TYR A 77 2.61 -14.57 -6.85
C TYR A 77 3.06 -15.47 -5.69
N CYS A 78 2.93 -15.00 -4.45
CA CYS A 78 3.23 -15.81 -3.28
C CYS A 78 2.42 -17.13 -3.26
N LEU A 79 3.09 -18.25 -2.95
CA LEU A 79 2.50 -19.59 -3.01
C LEU A 79 1.82 -20.06 -1.71
N THR A 80 1.88 -19.25 -0.64
CA THR A 80 1.47 -19.70 0.71
C THR A 80 0.42 -18.83 1.36
N THR A 81 0.03 -17.73 0.72
CA THR A 81 -0.91 -16.75 1.27
C THR A 81 -2.35 -17.01 0.84
N GLN A 82 -2.56 -17.90 -0.13
CA GLN A 82 -3.90 -18.35 -0.52
C GLN A 82 -4.31 -19.59 0.29
N PRO A 83 -5.58 -19.69 0.72
CA PRO A 83 -6.11 -20.91 1.32
C PRO A 83 -6.15 -22.09 0.34
N ASP A 84 -6.44 -21.81 -0.94
CA ASP A 84 -6.39 -22.79 -2.01
C ASP A 84 -4.95 -22.87 -2.56
N PRO A 85 -4.26 -24.02 -2.38
CA PRO A 85 -2.87 -24.17 -2.85
C PRO A 85 -2.73 -24.22 -4.38
N SER A 86 -3.84 -24.26 -5.13
CA SER A 86 -3.84 -24.16 -6.60
C SER A 86 -3.80 -22.73 -7.12
N THR A 87 -4.03 -21.73 -6.24
CA THR A 87 -3.93 -20.31 -6.56
C THR A 87 -2.71 -19.67 -5.90
N ALA A 88 -2.26 -18.53 -6.42
CA ALA A 88 -1.09 -17.83 -5.94
C ALA A 88 -1.31 -16.31 -5.96
N GLY A 89 -0.62 -15.62 -5.06
CA GLY A 89 -0.79 -14.19 -4.85
C GLY A 89 -1.92 -13.88 -3.87
N ALA A 90 -1.73 -12.83 -3.09
CA ALA A 90 -2.73 -12.32 -2.15
C ALA A 90 -2.60 -10.81 -2.03
N ALA A 91 -3.67 -10.14 -1.60
CA ALA A 91 -3.72 -8.69 -1.44
C ALA A 91 -4.77 -8.31 -0.39
N TYR A 92 -4.57 -7.18 0.27
CA TYR A 92 -5.54 -6.63 1.23
C TYR A 92 -6.82 -6.21 0.52
N GLY A 93 -8.00 -6.47 1.08
CA GLY A 93 -9.24 -5.82 0.61
C GLY A 93 -9.60 -6.07 -0.87
N PHE A 94 -9.06 -7.12 -1.49
CA PHE A 94 -9.21 -7.44 -2.92
C PHE A 94 -9.94 -8.78 -3.12
N ALA A 95 -10.75 -8.88 -4.18
CA ALA A 95 -11.51 -10.09 -4.50
C ALA A 95 -10.58 -11.22 -4.99
N ASP A 96 -10.86 -12.46 -4.62
CA ASP A 96 -10.10 -13.66 -5.01
C ASP A 96 -8.60 -13.65 -4.63
N MET A 97 -8.19 -12.77 -3.72
CA MET A 97 -6.78 -12.55 -3.33
C MET A 97 -6.54 -12.89 -1.85
N GLY A 98 -7.19 -13.94 -1.37
CA GLY A 98 -7.03 -14.47 -0.02
C GLY A 98 -7.96 -13.86 1.03
N PRO A 99 -7.85 -14.33 2.29
CA PRO A 99 -8.79 -13.99 3.36
C PRO A 99 -8.48 -12.64 4.06
N TYR A 100 -7.79 -11.72 3.39
CA TYR A 100 -7.21 -10.54 4.02
C TYR A 100 -8.12 -9.32 3.85
N GLY A 101 -8.55 -8.75 4.99
CA GLY A 101 -9.32 -7.51 5.02
C GLY A 101 -8.49 -6.33 4.50
N GLY A 102 -9.17 -5.31 3.98
CA GLY A 102 -8.56 -4.08 3.50
C GLY A 102 -8.26 -3.07 4.60
N GLY A 103 -7.42 -2.08 4.27
CA GLY A 103 -6.97 -1.06 5.21
C GLY A 103 -7.68 0.29 5.10
N GLN A 104 -8.77 0.43 4.34
CA GLN A 104 -9.70 1.55 4.54
C GLN A 104 -10.53 1.31 5.81
N ALA A 105 -9.84 1.28 6.94
CA ALA A 105 -10.31 0.97 8.27
C ALA A 105 -9.45 1.71 9.29
N GLU A 106 -9.85 1.69 10.57
CA GLU A 106 -9.02 2.24 11.64
C GLU A 106 -7.84 1.32 11.95
N LEU A 107 -7.99 -0.01 11.79
CA LEU A 107 -6.99 -1.02 12.13
C LEU A 107 -6.85 -2.07 11.02
N LEU A 108 -5.63 -2.31 10.54
CA LEU A 108 -5.34 -3.37 9.56
C LEU A 108 -4.44 -4.49 10.11
N ARG A 109 -4.83 -5.76 9.88
CA ARG A 109 -4.01 -6.94 10.16
C ARG A 109 -2.88 -7.15 9.14
N VAL A 110 -1.61 -7.18 9.54
CA VAL A 110 -0.47 -7.33 8.60
C VAL A 110 0.37 -8.59 8.85
N PRO A 111 0.28 -9.61 7.98
CA PRO A 111 1.11 -10.80 8.05
C PRO A 111 2.49 -10.63 7.44
N PHE A 112 3.42 -11.43 7.95
CA PHE A 112 4.84 -11.45 7.55
C PHE A 112 5.46 -10.05 7.53
N CYS A 113 5.20 -9.21 8.55
CA CYS A 113 5.57 -7.80 8.52
C CYS A 113 7.07 -7.54 8.37
N ASP A 114 7.96 -8.39 8.91
CA ASP A 114 9.41 -8.29 8.70
C ASP A 114 9.84 -8.49 7.23
N HIS A 115 8.95 -9.03 6.41
CA HIS A 115 9.14 -9.16 4.97
C HIS A 115 8.43 -8.03 4.21
N ASN A 116 7.17 -7.72 4.55
CA ASN A 116 6.36 -6.79 3.76
C ASN A 116 6.51 -5.31 4.19
N ALA A 117 6.72 -5.02 5.47
CA ALA A 117 6.66 -3.64 5.96
C ALA A 117 7.94 -2.86 5.64
N LEU A 118 7.79 -1.77 4.90
CA LEU A 118 8.84 -0.79 4.66
C LEU A 118 8.77 0.27 5.76
N ARG A 119 9.75 0.27 6.67
CA ARG A 119 9.92 1.31 7.70
C ARG A 119 10.28 2.64 7.03
N LEU A 120 9.56 3.68 7.41
CA LEU A 120 9.75 5.03 6.89
C LEU A 120 10.70 5.84 7.78
N GLY A 121 11.27 6.90 7.22
CA GLY A 121 12.15 7.82 7.94
C GLY A 121 11.40 8.71 8.93
N GLU A 122 12.14 9.53 9.67
CA GLU A 122 11.57 10.52 10.60
C GLU A 122 10.66 11.55 9.90
N ASP A 123 10.84 11.74 8.58
CA ASP A 123 10.03 12.61 7.74
C ASP A 123 8.72 11.98 7.25
N ALA A 124 8.37 10.78 7.73
CA ALA A 124 7.18 10.04 7.33
C ALA A 124 5.87 10.83 7.51
N GLU A 125 5.75 11.60 8.57
CA GLU A 125 4.56 12.41 8.84
C GLU A 125 4.45 13.61 7.88
N GLU A 126 5.57 14.24 7.55
CA GLU A 126 5.59 15.38 6.63
C GLU A 126 5.35 14.94 5.17
N LYS A 127 5.79 13.73 4.81
CA LYS A 127 5.76 13.18 3.45
C LYS A 127 4.75 12.05 3.26
N GLU A 128 3.73 11.99 4.10
CA GLU A 128 2.72 10.92 4.07
C GLU A 128 2.07 10.74 2.69
N ASN A 129 1.72 11.84 2.03
CA ASN A 129 1.14 11.81 0.68
C ASN A 129 2.09 11.24 -0.39
N ASP A 130 3.40 11.35 -0.20
CA ASP A 130 4.39 10.81 -1.12
C ASP A 130 4.65 9.33 -0.80
N TYR A 131 4.82 9.00 0.49
CA TYR A 131 5.12 7.66 0.94
C TYR A 131 3.97 6.69 0.69
N VAL A 132 2.70 7.12 0.83
CA VAL A 132 1.56 6.24 0.55
C VAL A 132 1.55 5.75 -0.90
N MET A 133 2.11 6.51 -1.85
CA MET A 133 2.22 6.09 -3.26
C MET A 133 3.10 4.85 -3.44
N LEU A 134 4.01 4.57 -2.50
CA LEU A 134 4.86 3.38 -2.49
C LEU A 134 4.09 2.08 -2.17
N SER A 135 2.84 2.17 -1.70
CA SER A 135 2.04 0.99 -1.38
C SER A 135 1.54 0.24 -2.62
N ASP A 136 1.25 0.95 -3.71
CA ASP A 136 0.78 0.37 -4.96
C ASP A 136 1.22 1.19 -6.17
N ILE A 137 0.63 2.37 -6.35
CA ILE A 137 0.57 2.98 -7.68
C ILE A 137 1.93 3.40 -8.24
N PHE A 138 2.87 3.81 -7.38
CA PHE A 138 4.22 4.14 -7.81
C PHE A 138 4.99 2.88 -8.24
N PRO A 139 5.15 1.83 -7.39
CA PRO A 139 5.74 0.57 -7.82
C PRO A 139 5.06 -0.06 -9.03
N THR A 140 3.73 0.00 -9.13
CA THR A 140 2.98 -0.54 -10.28
C THR A 140 3.31 0.23 -11.57
N GLY A 141 3.33 1.56 -11.52
CA GLY A 141 3.76 2.39 -12.65
C GLY A 141 5.22 2.16 -13.04
N TYR A 142 6.10 2.01 -12.04
CA TYR A 142 7.51 1.72 -12.27
C TYR A 142 7.71 0.35 -12.90
N HIS A 143 7.05 -0.68 -12.39
CA HIS A 143 7.09 -2.04 -12.91
C HIS A 143 6.60 -2.11 -14.36
N ALA A 144 5.57 -1.33 -14.72
CA ALA A 144 5.13 -1.23 -16.12
C ALA A 144 6.25 -0.73 -17.04
N THR A 145 7.05 0.25 -16.60
CA THR A 145 8.20 0.75 -17.38
C THR A 145 9.37 -0.24 -17.43
N GLU A 146 9.57 -1.06 -16.40
CA GLU A 146 10.53 -2.18 -16.42
C GLU A 146 10.12 -3.24 -17.45
N MET A 147 8.86 -3.67 -17.41
CA MET A 147 8.34 -4.67 -18.35
C MET A 147 8.35 -4.15 -19.80
N ALA A 148 8.14 -2.86 -20.01
CA ALA A 148 8.23 -2.21 -21.31
C ALA A 148 9.67 -2.00 -21.79
N GLY A 149 10.68 -2.24 -20.94
CA GLY A 149 12.08 -2.09 -21.29
C GLY A 149 12.51 -0.64 -21.52
N VAL A 150 11.91 0.33 -20.82
CA VAL A 150 12.22 1.76 -20.99
C VAL A 150 13.66 2.03 -20.60
N ILE A 151 14.41 2.65 -21.51
CA ILE A 151 15.80 3.10 -21.32
C ILE A 151 15.93 4.61 -21.54
N PRO A 152 17.04 5.24 -21.07
CA PRO A 152 17.28 6.65 -21.32
C PRO A 152 17.24 7.01 -22.81
N GLY A 153 16.57 8.12 -23.14
CA GLY A 153 16.39 8.60 -24.52
C GLY A 153 15.12 8.11 -25.21
N ASP A 154 14.40 7.15 -24.63
CA ASP A 154 13.19 6.59 -25.23
C ASP A 154 12.05 7.60 -25.39
N SER A 155 11.15 7.28 -26.31
CA SER A 155 9.86 7.94 -26.49
C SER A 155 8.74 7.02 -26.03
N VAL A 156 8.01 7.40 -24.98
CA VAL A 156 7.05 6.51 -24.33
C VAL A 156 5.61 6.93 -24.61
N VAL A 157 4.72 5.97 -24.87
CA VAL A 157 3.27 6.20 -24.91
C VAL A 157 2.63 5.43 -23.77
N ILE A 158 1.83 6.13 -22.95
CA ILE A 158 1.12 5.54 -21.81
C ILE A 158 -0.37 5.53 -22.13
N ALA A 159 -0.96 4.35 -22.17
CA ALA A 159 -2.40 4.21 -22.36
C ALA A 159 -3.12 4.34 -21.00
N GLY A 160 -3.77 5.47 -20.77
CA GLY A 160 -4.46 5.79 -19.51
C GLY A 160 -3.76 6.86 -18.68
N ALA A 161 -4.53 7.86 -18.24
CA ALA A 161 -4.06 9.00 -17.44
C ALA A 161 -4.65 9.00 -16.01
N GLY A 162 -4.99 7.81 -15.50
CA GLY A 162 -5.32 7.62 -14.09
C GLY A 162 -4.07 7.58 -13.20
N PRO A 163 -4.21 7.39 -11.88
CA PRO A 163 -3.09 7.45 -10.92
C PRO A 163 -1.89 6.57 -11.30
N VAL A 164 -2.12 5.30 -11.63
CA VAL A 164 -1.07 4.37 -12.10
C VAL A 164 -0.40 4.86 -13.39
N GLY A 165 -1.17 5.40 -14.35
CA GLY A 165 -0.63 5.94 -15.59
C GLY A 165 0.25 7.18 -15.36
N LEU A 166 -0.15 8.05 -14.44
CA LEU A 166 0.65 9.20 -14.02
C LEU A 166 1.95 8.74 -13.34
N MET A 167 1.91 7.70 -12.51
CA MET A 167 3.10 7.11 -11.90
C MET A 167 4.01 6.41 -12.91
N ALA A 168 3.45 5.80 -13.96
CA ALA A 168 4.22 5.25 -15.07
C ALA A 168 4.94 6.37 -15.85
N ALA A 169 4.30 7.55 -16.02
CA ALA A 169 4.95 8.71 -16.63
C ALA A 169 6.09 9.24 -15.77
N LEU A 170 5.87 9.37 -14.46
CA LEU A 170 6.91 9.72 -13.50
C LEU A 170 8.07 8.73 -13.54
N SER A 171 7.78 7.44 -13.59
CA SER A 171 8.78 6.39 -13.66
C SER A 171 9.58 6.43 -14.96
N ALA A 172 8.93 6.70 -16.10
CA ALA A 172 9.62 6.90 -17.37
C ALA A 172 10.55 8.14 -17.33
N MET A 173 10.14 9.23 -16.67
CA MET A 173 11.00 10.38 -16.41
C MET A 173 12.22 10.01 -15.58
N ILE A 174 12.04 9.30 -14.46
CA ILE A 174 13.12 8.82 -13.59
C ILE A 174 14.12 7.94 -14.37
N LYS A 175 13.62 7.12 -15.30
CA LYS A 175 14.43 6.27 -16.20
C LYS A 175 15.10 7.03 -17.34
N GLY A 176 14.87 8.34 -17.48
CA GLY A 176 15.53 9.17 -18.48
C GLY A 176 14.87 9.16 -19.86
N ALA A 177 13.59 8.81 -19.98
CA ALA A 177 12.86 8.97 -21.24
C ALA A 177 12.92 10.43 -21.72
N ALA A 178 13.17 10.65 -23.01
CA ALA A 178 13.33 11.99 -23.59
C ALA A 178 11.99 12.70 -23.78
N LYS A 179 10.95 11.93 -24.12
CA LYS A 179 9.59 12.44 -24.34
C LYS A 179 8.55 11.37 -24.05
N GLY A 180 7.37 11.80 -23.67
CA GLY A 180 6.26 10.89 -23.46
C GLY A 180 4.92 11.53 -23.77
N GLY A 181 3.88 10.70 -23.81
CA GLY A 181 2.53 11.21 -23.84
C GLY A 181 1.48 10.18 -23.51
N PHE A 182 0.31 10.68 -23.10
CA PHE A 182 -0.83 9.86 -22.77
C PHE A 182 -1.71 9.63 -24.00
N ASN A 183 -2.11 8.38 -24.20
CA ASN A 183 -3.24 8.03 -25.03
C ASN A 183 -4.44 7.79 -24.11
N SER A 184 -5.31 8.78 -23.93
CA SER A 184 -6.56 8.61 -23.21
C SER A 184 -7.67 8.26 -24.21
N SER A 185 -8.18 7.03 -24.12
CA SER A 185 -9.38 6.64 -24.85
C SER A 185 -10.66 7.13 -24.16
N SER A 186 -10.64 8.24 -23.41
CA SER A 186 -11.81 8.70 -22.67
C SER A 186 -12.95 8.96 -23.65
N GLN A 187 -13.83 7.97 -23.76
CA GLN A 187 -15.10 7.97 -24.46
C GLN A 187 -16.13 8.86 -23.73
N HIS A 188 -15.71 10.04 -23.25
CA HIS A 188 -16.68 11.09 -23.01
C HIS A 188 -17.12 11.62 -24.37
N ARG A 189 -18.23 11.06 -24.85
CA ARG A 189 -18.99 11.51 -26.03
C ARG A 189 -19.00 13.04 -26.06
N GLY A 190 -18.19 13.65 -26.92
CA GLY A 190 -18.30 15.07 -27.26
C GLY A 190 -17.03 15.92 -27.23
N ARG A 191 -15.87 15.46 -26.72
CA ARG A 191 -14.59 16.20 -26.85
C ARG A 191 -13.49 15.23 -27.24
N GLY A 192 -12.86 15.45 -28.39
CA GLY A 192 -11.88 14.53 -28.99
C GLY A 192 -10.78 14.11 -28.01
N GLY A 193 -10.40 12.83 -28.04
CA GLY A 193 -9.29 12.30 -27.25
C GLY A 193 -8.02 13.08 -27.54
N GLY A 194 -7.49 13.76 -26.52
CA GLY A 194 -6.31 14.60 -26.64
C GLY A 194 -5.05 13.82 -26.26
N TYR A 195 -4.07 13.76 -27.15
CA TYR A 195 -2.73 13.30 -26.81
C TYR A 195 -2.05 14.38 -25.96
N GLN A 196 -1.88 14.10 -24.67
CA GLN A 196 -1.13 15.00 -23.77
C GLN A 196 0.34 14.63 -23.85
N ARG A 197 1.16 15.46 -24.51
CA ARG A 197 2.60 15.28 -24.65
C ARG A 197 3.34 15.97 -23.52
N TRP A 198 4.38 15.34 -23.01
CA TRP A 198 5.36 15.96 -22.13
C TRP A 198 6.77 15.78 -22.70
N GLU A 199 7.60 16.80 -22.52
CA GLU A 199 9.03 16.81 -22.77
C GLU A 199 9.72 16.89 -21.41
N HIS A 200 10.85 16.21 -21.25
CA HIS A 200 11.58 16.09 -19.98
C HIS A 200 11.78 17.44 -19.26
N ASP A 201 12.00 18.52 -20.03
CA ASP A 201 12.35 19.84 -19.50
C ASP A 201 11.15 20.74 -19.14
N ARG A 202 9.90 20.29 -19.31
CA ARG A 202 8.69 21.15 -19.15
C ARG A 202 7.62 20.65 -18.20
N TRP A 203 7.78 19.48 -17.57
CA TRP A 203 6.75 18.94 -16.69
C TRP A 203 6.76 19.64 -15.32
N ARG A 204 5.61 20.18 -14.90
CA ARG A 204 5.37 20.74 -13.56
C ARG A 204 4.13 20.04 -12.96
N PRO A 205 4.26 19.21 -11.91
CA PRO A 205 3.10 18.70 -11.20
C PRO A 205 2.46 19.83 -10.39
N SER A 206 1.15 20.05 -10.57
CA SER A 206 0.34 20.82 -9.63
C SER A 206 -0.38 19.84 -8.72
N VAL A 207 0.02 19.77 -7.45
CA VAL A 207 -0.70 19.01 -6.42
C VAL A 207 -1.19 20.02 -5.40
N GLU A 208 -2.47 20.41 -5.46
CA GLU A 208 -3.11 21.22 -4.44
C GLU A 208 -4.09 20.34 -3.63
N HIS A 209 -3.86 20.31 -2.31
CA HIS A 209 -4.76 19.93 -1.22
C HIS A 209 -5.67 18.71 -1.44
N LEU A 210 -5.15 17.52 -1.08
CA LEU A 210 -5.97 16.36 -0.74
C LEU A 210 -6.08 16.21 0.79
N PRO A 211 -7.25 15.83 1.33
CA PRO A 211 -7.44 15.61 2.76
C PRO A 211 -6.65 14.39 3.25
N ARG A 212 -6.16 14.47 4.50
CA ARG A 212 -5.31 13.48 5.16
C ARG A 212 -6.08 12.18 5.47
N PRO A 213 -5.65 11.00 5.00
CA PRO A 213 -6.11 9.74 5.56
C PRO A 213 -5.20 9.31 6.74
N SER A 214 -5.80 8.94 7.89
CA SER A 214 -5.08 8.34 9.01
C SER A 214 -5.60 6.91 9.21
N VAL A 215 -4.77 5.90 8.95
CA VAL A 215 -5.07 4.48 9.17
C VAL A 215 -4.04 3.93 10.17
N GLU A 216 -4.47 3.19 11.20
CA GLU A 216 -3.59 2.53 12.18
C GLU A 216 -3.46 1.02 11.86
N PHE A 217 -2.36 0.35 12.24
CA PHE A 217 -2.08 -1.05 11.86
C PHE A 217 -1.89 -1.97 13.07
N VAL A 218 -2.52 -3.15 13.03
CA VAL A 218 -2.32 -4.27 13.96
C VAL A 218 -1.55 -5.38 13.23
N LEU A 219 -0.25 -5.58 13.41
CA LEU A 219 0.49 -6.58 12.61
C LEU A 219 0.39 -7.98 13.23
N ASP A 220 0.12 -9.04 12.46
CA ASP A 220 0.06 -10.41 12.98
C ASP A 220 0.49 -11.46 11.94
N ARG A 221 1.27 -12.46 12.37
CA ARG A 221 2.15 -13.35 11.62
C ARG A 221 1.49 -14.48 10.81
N SER A 222 0.16 -14.52 10.63
CA SER A 222 -0.48 -15.61 9.86
C SER A 222 -1.00 -15.19 8.49
#